data_AF-K1RJ05-F1
#
_entry.id   AF-K1RJ05-F1
#
_cell.length_a   1.000
_cell.length_b   1.000
_cell.length_c   1.000
_cell.angle_alpha   90.00
_cell.angle_beta   90.00
_cell.angle_gamma   90.00
#
_symmetry.space_group_name_H-M   'P 1'
#
loop_
_entity.id
_entity.type
_entity.pdbx_description
1 polymer ?
#
loop_
_entity_poly.entity_id
_entity_poly.type
_entity_poly.pdbx_seq_one_letter_code
_entity_poly.pdbx_strand_id
1 'polypeptide(L)' 'KGQAIVNTGSITFPKGGNPPTFATLEDGKFTMYQLDTLEVLATMEA' A
#
# COMPACT_ATOMS: atom_id res chain seq x y z
N LYS A 1 -8.03 -2.39 21.27
CA LYS A 1 -8.24 -1.38 20.21
C LYS A 1 -6.89 -0.77 19.89
N GLY A 2 -6.31 -1.13 18.73
CA GLY A 2 -5.05 -0.56 18.25
C GLY A 2 -5.30 0.59 17.29
N GLN A 3 -4.23 1.30 16.92
CA GLN A 3 -4.25 2.28 15.85
C GLN A 3 -3.35 1.79 14.72
N ALA A 4 -3.88 1.67 13.52
CA ALA A 4 -3.11 1.39 12.32
C ALA A 4 -2.53 2.69 11.74
N ILE A 5 -1.25 2.67 11.38
CA ILE A 5 -0.59 3.75 10.64
C ILE A 5 -0.14 3.16 9.31
N VAL A 6 -0.67 3.70 8.21
CA VAL A 6 -0.46 3.16 6.86
C VAL A 6 0.10 4.24 5.96
N ASN A 7 1.12 3.90 5.17
CA ASN A 7 1.65 4.76 4.11
C ASN A 7 1.47 4.07 2.77
N THR A 8 0.62 4.63 1.92
CA THR A 8 0.28 4.06 0.60
C THR A 8 1.35 4.31 -0.46
N GLY A 9 2.39 5.08 -0.13
CA GLY A 9 3.33 5.62 -1.09
C GLY A 9 2.68 6.63 -2.04
N SER A 10 3.36 6.92 -3.15
CA SER A 10 2.89 7.86 -4.16
C SER A 10 2.72 7.15 -5.49
N ILE A 11 1.60 7.40 -6.17
CA ILE A 11 1.34 6.91 -7.53
C ILE A 11 2.09 7.71 -8.62
N THR A 12 2.50 8.95 -8.34
CA THR A 12 3.03 9.88 -9.34
C THR A 12 4.45 10.36 -9.05
N PHE A 13 4.84 10.44 -7.78
CA PHE A 13 6.16 10.92 -7.37
C PHE A 13 6.76 10.00 -6.28
N PRO A 14 7.03 8.73 -6.59
CA PRO A 14 7.69 7.84 -5.65
C PRO A 14 9.11 8.33 -5.33
N LYS A 15 9.59 8.02 -4.13
CA LYS A 15 10.88 8.50 -3.61
C LYS A 15 11.75 7.36 -3.11
N GLY A 16 13.06 7.57 -3.11
CA GLY A 16 14.03 6.64 -2.53
C GLY A 16 14.17 5.31 -3.28
N GLY A 17 13.90 5.30 -4.59
CA GLY A 17 13.97 4.09 -5.41
C GLY A 17 12.76 3.15 -5.27
N ASN A 18 11.75 3.53 -4.49
CA ASN A 18 10.51 2.75 -4.41
C ASN A 18 9.71 2.84 -5.71
N PRO A 19 8.92 1.81 -6.06
CA PRO A 19 8.00 1.88 -7.19
C PRO A 19 6.81 2.80 -6.88
N PRO A 20 6.02 3.21 -7.89
CA PRO A 20 4.71 3.81 -7.66
C PRO A 20 3.78 2.78 -7.02
N THR A 21 3.00 3.19 -6.02
CA THR A 21 2.16 2.27 -5.24
C THR A 21 0.81 2.87 -4.90
N PHE A 22 -0.17 2.00 -4.66
CA PHE A 22 -1.46 2.32 -4.04
C PHE A 22 -1.86 1.23 -3.04
N ALA A 23 -2.93 1.45 -2.28
CA ALA A 23 -3.45 0.47 -1.34
C ALA A 23 -4.98 0.34 -1.42
N THR A 24 -5.50 -0.84 -1.11
CA THR A 24 -6.93 -1.05 -0.80
C THR A 24 -7.13 -1.35 0.67
N LEU A 25 -8.31 -1.01 1.20
CA LEU A 25 -8.82 -1.50 2.48
C LEU A 25 -10.13 -2.24 2.20
N GLU A 26 -10.09 -3.56 2.27
CA GLU A 26 -11.22 -4.45 1.97
C GLU A 26 -11.32 -5.50 3.07
N ASP A 27 -12.52 -5.74 3.60
CA ASP A 27 -12.79 -6.70 4.67
C ASP A 27 -11.85 -6.61 5.89
N GLY A 28 -11.47 -5.38 6.26
CA GLY A 28 -10.57 -5.14 7.38
C GLY A 28 -9.10 -5.43 7.07
N LYS A 29 -8.73 -5.61 5.80
CA LYS A 29 -7.35 -5.87 5.37
C LYS A 29 -6.84 -4.76 4.47
N PHE A 30 -5.71 -4.18 4.85
CA PHE A 30 -4.91 -3.33 3.97
C PHE A 30 -4.07 -4.20 3.04
N THR A 31 -4.09 -3.90 1.74
CA THR A 31 -3.20 -4.52 0.75
C THR A 31 -2.50 -3.44 -0.07
N MET A 32 -1.18 -3.47 -0.10
CA MET A 32 -0.33 -2.57 -0.89
C MET A 32 0.01 -3.22 -2.23
N TYR A 33 -0.11 -2.44 -3.30
CA TYR A 33 0.17 -2.87 -4.65
C TYR A 33 1.23 -1.98 -5.28
N GLN A 34 2.10 -2.59 -6.08
CA GLN A 34 2.81 -1.87 -7.12
C GLN A 34 1.80 -1.41 -8.19
N LEU A 35 1.85 -0.14 -8.60
CA LEU A 35 0.82 0.44 -9.46
C LEU A 35 0.74 -0.20 -10.85
N ASP A 36 1.89 -0.46 -11.48
CA ASP A 36 1.94 -0.86 -12.89
C ASP A 36 1.69 -2.37 -13.06
N THR A 37 2.23 -3.21 -12.17
CA THR A 37 2.09 -4.67 -12.25
C THR A 37 0.93 -5.22 -11.44
N LEU A 38 0.37 -4.43 -10.53
CA LEU A 38 -0.59 -4.88 -9.50
C LEU A 38 -0.02 -6.00 -8.61
N GLU A 39 1.30 -6.12 -8.54
CA GLU A 39 1.96 -7.05 -7.64
C GLU A 39 1.71 -6.63 -6.18
N VAL A 40 1.35 -7.60 -5.34
CA VAL A 40 1.15 -7.36 -3.91
C VAL A 40 2.50 -7.22 -3.24
N LEU A 41 2.73 -6.06 -2.61
CA LEU A 41 3.97 -5.75 -1.90
C LEU A 41 3.87 -6.01 -0.40
N ALA A 42 2.70 -5.80 0.19
CA ALA A 42 2.47 -6.00 1.63
C ALA A 42 0.97 -6.14 1.95
N THR A 43 0.66 -6.81 3.07
CA THR A 43 -0.71 -6.90 3.61
C THR A 43 -0.71 -6.72 5.13
N MET A 44 -1.78 -6.15 5.68
CA MET A 44 -1.96 -5.97 7.14
C MET A 44 -3.44 -6.01 7.52
N GLU A 45 -3.80 -6.76 8.56
CA GLU A 45 -5.15 -6.74 9.16
C GLU A 45 -5.34 -5.49 10.03
N ALA A 46 -6.51 -4.86 9.95
CA ALA A 46 -6.89 -3.61 10.62
C ALA A 46 -7.46 -3.81 12.03
#